data_AF-A0A9W6J8C6-F1
#
_entry.id   AF-A0A9W6J8C6-F1
#
_cell.length_a   1.000
_cell.length_b   1.000
_cell.length_c   1.000
_cell.angle_alpha   90.00
_cell.angle_beta   90.00
_cell.angle_gamma   90.00
#
_symmetry.space_group_name_H-M   'P 1'
#
loop_
_entity.id
_entity.type
_entity.pdbx_description
1 polymer ?
#
loop_
_entity_poly.entity_id
_entity_poly.type
_entity_poly.pdbx_seq_one_letter_code
_entity_poly.pdbx_strand_id
1 'polypeptide(L)'
;MQWCRHWQVVARGQWMPRIPVDPAKADGLLVYLPQAGAAPPPGTPHAHWDQAEFKDIHLPPPGADYRYVASTGPLFVNEPAFEDVRQGSIGDCYLLSAINALIRRKPKSIPDMIGADADHVHVRFHVPHAGATSPVIVRVQRTILHAVVKGQNVPLQQHKADWVYFIEKAYAFLRAYYLQPILQEDLVKLPNPPPPQPLPPPSLPPWPFQNVARPPVASADRRYACTYLEALASGVTHRAYEHLAGGTSDVISPAVTITGINGPVTMNTSVFRCELLRSMLDESYLSPLHKDWRPILGTFLTTAGKKTNYIMVPLPGATVAAPFSAVADEIRAHIRTTYANRRSAVDKCLDIISRKIEYIQEMRREDIARQLKDIKRTEINLSAHGYKPVNFEGVIADFVANSFPGKRGTGVYADYQLDIFQKIETGLKAASPAPISAAFAGTKRILGTESDWIVFRKNIDSAKKGLVAGHAYQIADTATIKLETTAGRRDIHFLYIRNPWNDYVRRYVPKTVETAGGLQVVSLSGKMVEQLASIPDNPLDILKAESLGLQDDVKRLEAVVSQDADGRAFFPIELSDLTKFFDQIAMCS
;
A
#
# COMPACT_ATOMS: atom_id res chain seq x y z
N MET A 1 -13.20 -26.98 1.46
CA MET A 1 -13.81 -26.09 2.48
C MET A 1 -13.57 -26.51 3.96
N GLN A 2 -12.73 -27.52 4.26
CA GLN A 2 -12.45 -27.95 5.65
C GLN A 2 -11.16 -27.37 6.27
N TRP A 3 -10.37 -26.59 5.51
CA TRP A 3 -9.04 -26.10 5.92
C TRP A 3 -9.04 -24.75 6.69
N CYS A 4 -10.16 -24.01 6.72
CA CYS A 4 -10.20 -22.65 7.29
C CYS A 4 -10.37 -22.56 8.83
N ARG A 5 -10.48 -23.68 9.57
CA ARG A 5 -10.72 -23.62 11.04
C ARG A 5 -9.46 -23.41 11.88
N HIS A 6 -8.26 -23.63 11.36
CA HIS A 6 -7.02 -23.51 12.14
C HIS A 6 -6.47 -22.07 12.25
N TRP A 7 -6.89 -21.15 11.39
CA TRP A 7 -6.41 -19.75 11.37
C TRP A 7 -7.18 -18.79 12.31
N GLN A 8 -8.23 -19.24 12.99
CA GLN A 8 -9.14 -18.38 13.78
C GLN A 8 -8.61 -17.95 15.17
N VAL A 9 -7.44 -18.43 15.60
CA VAL A 9 -6.90 -18.14 16.95
C VAL A 9 -5.90 -16.97 16.97
N VAL A 10 -5.34 -16.55 15.83
CA VAL A 10 -4.22 -15.57 15.77
C VAL A 10 -4.67 -14.09 15.74
N ALA A 11 -5.97 -13.81 15.58
CA ALA A 11 -6.48 -12.44 15.39
C ALA A 11 -6.86 -11.68 16.69
N ARG A 12 -6.49 -12.18 17.87
CA ARG A 12 -6.52 -11.39 19.12
C ARG A 12 -5.08 -11.04 19.43
N GLY A 13 -4.79 -9.80 19.81
CA GLY A 13 -3.47 -9.34 20.30
C GLY A 13 -2.99 -10.01 21.60
N GLN A 14 -3.31 -11.29 21.81
CA GLN A 14 -2.64 -12.17 22.75
C GLN A 14 -1.55 -12.92 21.97
N TRP A 15 -0.32 -12.49 22.19
CA TRP A 15 0.89 -13.23 21.85
C TRP A 15 0.74 -14.69 22.33
N MET A 16 0.97 -15.66 21.44
CA MET A 16 1.05 -17.07 21.83
C MET A 16 2.09 -17.23 22.95
N PRO A 17 1.85 -18.06 23.97
CA PRO A 17 2.88 -18.41 24.93
C PRO A 17 4.04 -19.05 24.16
N ARG A 18 5.22 -18.44 24.29
CA ARG A 18 6.48 -18.93 23.71
C ARG A 18 6.62 -20.40 24.08
N ILE A 19 6.76 -21.27 23.09
CA ILE A 19 7.12 -22.67 23.32
C ILE A 19 8.58 -22.65 23.81
N PRO A 20 8.87 -23.07 25.05
CA PRO A 20 10.25 -23.23 25.48
C PRO A 20 10.83 -24.43 24.73
N VAL A 21 11.85 -24.18 23.91
CA VAL A 21 12.65 -25.24 23.30
C VAL A 21 13.67 -25.69 24.35
N ASP A 22 13.65 -26.98 24.68
CA ASP A 22 14.60 -27.61 25.58
C ASP A 22 16.00 -27.68 24.92
N PRO A 23 17.01 -26.95 25.41
CA PRO A 23 18.35 -26.95 24.83
C PRO A 23 19.08 -28.28 25.00
N ALA A 24 18.58 -29.21 25.84
CA ALA A 24 19.19 -30.52 26.06
C ALA A 24 18.88 -31.56 24.98
N LYS A 25 18.04 -31.24 23.98
CA LYS A 25 17.61 -32.15 22.91
C LYS A 25 17.94 -31.67 21.49
N ALA A 26 18.97 -30.85 21.34
CA ALA A 26 19.45 -30.35 20.05
C ALA A 26 20.81 -30.99 19.68
N ASP A 27 20.78 -32.25 19.32
CA ASP A 27 21.86 -32.96 18.63
C ASP A 27 21.96 -32.47 17.19
N GLY A 28 22.75 -31.42 16.96
CA GLY A 28 22.87 -30.79 15.65
C GLY A 28 23.98 -29.72 15.54
N LEU A 29 25.19 -30.04 16.02
CA LEU A 29 26.39 -29.23 15.75
C LEU A 29 27.14 -29.84 14.56
N LEU A 30 27.28 -29.07 13.49
CA LEU A 30 28.26 -29.34 12.43
C LEU A 30 29.43 -28.35 12.57
N VAL A 31 30.62 -28.93 12.77
CA VAL A 31 31.94 -28.31 12.67
C VAL A 31 32.25 -28.04 11.19
N TYR A 32 32.81 -26.87 10.88
CA TYR A 32 33.30 -26.53 9.53
C TYR A 32 34.76 -26.98 9.37
N LEU A 33 35.06 -27.72 8.30
CA LEU A 33 36.42 -27.95 7.80
C LEU A 33 36.52 -27.36 6.38
N PRO A 34 37.47 -26.46 6.08
CA PRO A 34 37.63 -25.93 4.74
C PRO A 34 38.29 -26.96 3.81
N GLN A 35 37.77 -27.10 2.59
CA GLN A 35 38.55 -27.64 1.47
C GLN A 35 39.19 -26.49 0.68
N ALA A 36 40.48 -26.66 0.38
CA ALA A 36 41.24 -25.80 -0.51
C ALA A 36 40.98 -26.18 -1.97
N GLY A 37 40.61 -25.22 -2.82
CA GLY A 37 40.60 -25.44 -4.28
C GLY A 37 39.84 -24.40 -5.10
N ALA A 38 40.62 -23.59 -5.84
CA ALA A 38 40.28 -22.72 -6.98
C ALA A 38 39.44 -21.45 -6.74
N ALA A 39 40.09 -20.30 -6.99
CA ALA A 39 39.45 -19.00 -7.08
C ALA A 39 38.74 -18.82 -8.44
N PRO A 40 37.59 -18.12 -8.48
CA PRO A 40 36.94 -17.73 -9.73
C PRO A 40 37.78 -16.69 -10.51
N PRO A 41 37.60 -16.56 -11.84
CA PRO A 41 38.43 -15.70 -12.69
C PRO A 41 38.27 -14.21 -12.36
N PRO A 42 39.31 -13.38 -12.62
CA PRO A 42 39.32 -11.97 -12.25
C PRO A 42 38.45 -11.15 -13.21
N GLY A 43 37.45 -10.45 -12.68
CA GLY A 43 36.58 -9.56 -13.45
C GLY A 43 35.18 -9.34 -12.86
N THR A 44 34.74 -10.23 -11.97
CA THR A 44 33.46 -10.05 -11.25
C THR A 44 33.71 -9.24 -9.98
N PRO A 45 33.07 -8.07 -9.77
CA PRO A 45 33.20 -7.34 -8.51
C PRO A 45 32.51 -8.13 -7.40
N HIS A 46 33.29 -8.88 -6.64
CA HIS A 46 32.85 -9.52 -5.40
C HIS A 46 32.70 -8.45 -4.32
N ALA A 47 31.48 -7.95 -4.13
CA ALA A 47 31.13 -7.28 -2.88
C ALA A 47 31.39 -8.26 -1.72
N HIS A 48 32.07 -7.79 -0.68
CA HIS A 48 32.61 -8.59 0.42
C HIS A 48 31.58 -9.57 1.03
N TRP A 49 32.05 -10.80 1.21
CA TRP A 49 31.30 -11.97 1.68
C TRP A 49 31.64 -12.20 3.15
N ASP A 50 30.81 -11.71 4.08
CA ASP A 50 30.65 -12.41 5.34
C ASP A 50 29.47 -13.35 5.13
N GLN A 51 29.75 -14.58 4.72
CA GLN A 51 28.75 -15.61 4.43
C GLN A 51 27.96 -15.93 5.71
N ALA A 52 26.79 -15.32 5.89
CA ALA A 52 25.78 -15.92 6.73
C ALA A 52 25.21 -17.14 5.97
N GLU A 53 25.76 -18.32 6.24
CA GLU A 53 25.20 -19.57 5.73
C GLU A 53 23.95 -19.92 6.55
N PHE A 54 22.77 -19.85 5.92
CA PHE A 54 21.54 -20.28 6.55
C PHE A 54 21.19 -21.71 6.09
N LYS A 55 21.37 -22.68 6.98
CA LYS A 55 20.85 -24.04 6.82
C LYS A 55 19.32 -24.07 7.00
N ASP A 56 18.62 -24.97 6.33
CA ASP A 56 17.14 -25.08 6.40
C ASP A 56 16.61 -25.33 7.81
N ILE A 57 17.44 -25.90 8.69
CA ILE A 57 17.13 -26.09 10.11
C ILE A 57 16.82 -24.78 10.86
N HIS A 58 17.16 -23.63 10.27
CA HIS A 58 16.96 -22.32 10.87
C HIS A 58 15.53 -21.80 10.65
N LEU A 59 14.86 -22.14 9.54
CA LEU A 59 13.41 -21.94 9.40
C LEU A 59 12.72 -23.32 9.56
N PRO A 60 12.51 -23.79 10.81
CA PRO A 60 11.91 -25.09 11.03
C PRO A 60 10.59 -25.18 10.26
N PRO A 61 10.35 -26.28 9.51
CA PRO A 61 9.04 -26.48 8.91
C PRO A 61 8.00 -26.48 10.05
N PRO A 62 6.81 -25.87 9.89
CA PRO A 62 5.89 -25.59 11.00
C PRO A 62 5.30 -26.82 11.75
N GLY A 63 5.80 -28.03 11.54
CA GLY A 63 5.31 -29.26 12.18
C GLY A 63 5.36 -30.46 11.23
N ALA A 64 4.73 -31.57 11.64
CA ALA A 64 4.59 -32.77 10.82
C ALA A 64 3.81 -32.54 9.50
N ASP A 65 3.11 -31.42 9.39
CA ASP A 65 2.30 -31.02 8.24
C ASP A 65 3.12 -30.42 7.09
N TYR A 66 4.44 -30.26 7.23
CA TYR A 66 5.29 -29.64 6.22
C TYR A 66 6.62 -30.39 6.04
N ARG A 67 7.15 -30.37 4.81
CA ARG A 67 8.42 -31.02 4.47
C ARG A 67 9.18 -30.22 3.42
N TYR A 68 10.50 -30.11 3.61
CA TYR A 68 11.40 -29.64 2.57
C TYR A 68 11.71 -30.78 1.59
N VAL A 69 11.53 -30.53 0.29
CA VAL A 69 11.78 -31.47 -0.81
C VAL A 69 12.90 -30.89 -1.67
N ALA A 70 13.94 -31.68 -1.94
CA ALA A 70 15.05 -31.24 -2.79
C ALA A 70 14.58 -30.92 -4.22
N SER A 71 15.07 -29.82 -4.79
CA SER A 71 14.89 -29.49 -6.21
C SER A 71 16.21 -29.75 -6.95
N THR A 72 16.14 -30.51 -8.04
CA THR A 72 17.30 -30.86 -8.88
C THR A 72 17.22 -30.26 -10.29
N GLY A 73 16.10 -29.61 -10.63
CA GLY A 73 15.91 -28.97 -11.93
C GLY A 73 16.77 -27.71 -12.09
N PRO A 74 16.93 -27.16 -13.31
CA PRO A 74 17.60 -25.87 -13.50
C PRO A 74 16.83 -24.74 -12.82
N LEU A 75 17.52 -23.69 -12.35
CA LEU A 75 16.86 -22.51 -11.77
C LEU A 75 15.94 -21.82 -12.80
N PHE A 76 16.41 -21.75 -14.05
CA PHE A 76 15.72 -21.14 -15.17
C PHE A 76 15.57 -22.16 -16.29
N VAL A 77 14.32 -22.56 -16.57
CA VAL A 77 13.99 -23.35 -17.76
C VAL A 77 13.84 -22.43 -18.97
N ASN A 78 13.24 -21.26 -18.76
CA ASN A 78 13.06 -20.19 -19.73
C ASN A 78 13.54 -18.86 -19.12
N GLU A 79 13.53 -17.78 -19.91
CA GLU A 79 13.70 -16.43 -19.35
C GLU A 79 12.63 -16.15 -18.29
N PRO A 80 12.96 -15.42 -17.20
CA PRO A 80 11.99 -15.05 -16.18
C PRO A 80 10.81 -14.32 -16.81
N ALA A 81 9.69 -15.03 -16.88
CA ALA A 81 8.44 -14.49 -17.33
C ALA A 81 7.55 -14.38 -16.11
N PHE A 82 6.48 -13.59 -16.18
CA PHE A 82 5.64 -13.57 -14.99
C PHE A 82 5.07 -15.00 -14.73
N GLU A 83 4.96 -15.92 -15.73
CA GLU A 83 4.13 -17.16 -15.66
C GLU A 83 4.64 -18.07 -14.57
N ASP A 84 5.92 -17.89 -14.28
CA ASP A 84 6.69 -18.47 -13.20
C ASP A 84 6.10 -18.10 -11.84
N VAL A 85 5.61 -16.87 -11.68
CA VAL A 85 5.08 -16.30 -10.44
C VAL A 85 3.58 -16.57 -10.30
N ARG A 86 3.25 -17.45 -9.35
CA ARG A 86 1.86 -17.73 -8.95
C ARG A 86 1.74 -17.99 -7.46
N GLN A 87 1.07 -17.07 -6.78
CA GLN A 87 0.84 -17.20 -5.34
C GLN A 87 -0.08 -18.40 -5.03
N GLY A 88 0.27 -19.15 -4.01
CA GLY A 88 -0.56 -20.20 -3.39
C GLY A 88 -1.15 -19.72 -2.06
N SER A 89 -0.94 -20.49 -0.99
CA SER A 89 -1.57 -20.25 0.31
C SER A 89 -0.79 -19.34 1.26
N ILE A 90 0.34 -18.78 0.83
CA ILE A 90 1.20 -17.93 1.66
C ILE A 90 0.81 -16.46 1.46
N GLY A 91 0.82 -15.68 2.54
CA GLY A 91 0.47 -14.25 2.56
C GLY A 91 1.59 -13.32 2.07
N ASP A 92 2.23 -13.64 0.95
CA ASP A 92 3.40 -12.96 0.39
C ASP A 92 3.15 -12.25 -0.95
N CYS A 93 1.89 -11.97 -1.25
CA CYS A 93 1.46 -11.16 -2.39
C CYS A 93 2.28 -9.89 -2.64
N TYR A 94 2.81 -9.25 -1.57
CA TYR A 94 3.65 -8.07 -1.64
C TYR A 94 5.03 -8.36 -2.25
N LEU A 95 5.64 -9.49 -1.91
CA LEU A 95 6.92 -9.91 -2.49
C LEU A 95 6.71 -10.29 -3.95
N LEU A 96 5.65 -11.06 -4.24
CA LEU A 96 5.35 -11.51 -5.59
C LEU A 96 4.98 -10.35 -6.53
N SER A 97 4.28 -9.33 -6.01
CA SER A 97 4.04 -8.09 -6.75
C SER A 97 5.34 -7.32 -7.06
N ALA A 98 6.30 -7.32 -6.12
CA ALA A 98 7.61 -6.72 -6.35
C ALA A 98 8.44 -7.51 -7.39
N ILE A 99 8.40 -8.85 -7.36
CA ILE A 99 9.02 -9.71 -8.37
C ILE A 99 8.40 -9.45 -9.76
N ASN A 100 7.07 -9.34 -9.86
CA ASN A 100 6.40 -8.99 -11.10
C ASN A 100 6.84 -7.63 -11.64
N ALA A 101 7.06 -6.65 -10.76
CA ALA A 101 7.62 -5.37 -11.17
C ALA A 101 9.04 -5.49 -11.71
N LEU A 102 9.89 -6.33 -11.11
CA LEU A 102 11.23 -6.62 -11.64
C LEU A 102 11.20 -7.28 -13.01
N ILE A 103 10.36 -8.30 -13.22
CA ILE A 103 10.21 -8.97 -14.53
C ILE A 103 9.92 -7.94 -15.62
N ARG A 104 8.99 -7.01 -15.36
CA ARG A 104 8.61 -5.99 -16.34
C ARG A 104 9.72 -4.98 -16.62
N ARG A 105 10.42 -4.53 -15.59
CA ARG A 105 11.22 -3.29 -15.64
C ARG A 105 12.71 -3.56 -15.76
N LYS A 106 13.16 -4.68 -15.19
CA LYS A 106 14.56 -5.11 -15.14
C LYS A 106 14.64 -6.65 -15.25
N PRO A 107 14.10 -7.30 -16.31
CA PRO A 107 14.05 -8.77 -16.39
C PRO A 107 15.44 -9.42 -16.22
N LYS A 108 16.48 -8.77 -16.77
CA LYS A 108 17.88 -9.22 -16.66
C LYS A 108 18.44 -9.17 -15.23
N SER A 109 17.87 -8.36 -14.34
CA SER A 109 18.36 -8.32 -12.95
C SER A 109 18.00 -9.57 -12.15
N ILE A 110 17.02 -10.36 -12.60
CA ILE A 110 16.63 -11.60 -11.91
C ILE A 110 17.72 -12.67 -12.07
N PRO A 111 18.20 -13.01 -13.29
CA PRO A 111 19.36 -13.90 -13.42
C PRO A 111 20.61 -13.37 -12.72
N ASP A 112 20.83 -12.05 -12.70
CA ASP A 112 21.98 -11.43 -12.03
C ASP A 112 21.89 -11.48 -10.49
N MET A 113 20.70 -11.69 -9.91
CA MET A 113 20.51 -11.71 -8.46
C MET A 113 20.52 -13.11 -7.84
N ILE A 114 20.43 -14.18 -8.65
CA ILE A 114 20.33 -15.56 -8.17
C ILE A 114 21.34 -16.48 -8.83
N GLY A 115 22.10 -17.20 -8.01
CA GLY A 115 23.04 -18.23 -8.45
C GLY A 115 22.81 -19.52 -7.67
N ALA A 116 23.36 -20.64 -8.15
CA ALA A 116 23.28 -21.90 -7.43
C ALA A 116 24.55 -22.73 -7.55
N ASP A 117 24.79 -23.53 -6.52
CA ASP A 117 25.70 -24.67 -6.52
C ASP A 117 24.90 -25.98 -6.43
N ALA A 118 25.56 -27.10 -6.15
CA ALA A 118 24.93 -28.41 -6.09
C ALA A 118 23.82 -28.50 -5.02
N ASP A 119 24.06 -27.87 -3.86
CA ASP A 119 23.22 -28.06 -2.67
C ASP A 119 22.49 -26.78 -2.24
N HIS A 120 22.90 -25.61 -2.76
CA HIS A 120 22.44 -24.31 -2.31
C HIS A 120 22.11 -23.36 -3.45
N VAL A 121 21.25 -22.40 -3.12
CA VAL A 121 20.90 -21.25 -3.94
C VAL A 121 21.27 -19.98 -3.17
N HIS A 122 21.83 -19.02 -3.90
CA HIS A 122 22.34 -17.76 -3.38
C HIS A 122 21.51 -16.63 -4.00
N VAL A 123 20.86 -15.82 -3.18
CA VAL A 123 20.03 -14.70 -3.65
C VAL A 123 20.56 -13.40 -3.07
N ARG A 124 20.87 -12.43 -3.94
CA ARG A 124 21.28 -11.08 -3.56
C ARG A 124 20.05 -10.20 -3.32
N PHE A 125 19.98 -9.62 -2.14
CA PHE A 125 19.09 -8.53 -1.77
C PHE A 125 19.90 -7.26 -1.49
N HIS A 126 19.19 -6.18 -1.21
CA HIS A 126 19.72 -4.90 -0.78
C HIS A 126 19.05 -4.54 0.54
N VAL A 127 19.81 -4.00 1.48
CA VAL A 127 19.30 -3.64 2.81
C VAL A 127 19.75 -2.23 3.15
N PRO A 128 18.91 -1.43 3.82
CA PRO A 128 19.35 -0.13 4.33
C PRO A 128 20.47 -0.31 5.37
N HIS A 129 21.58 0.40 5.18
CA HIS A 129 22.71 0.44 6.10
C HIS A 129 23.34 1.84 6.07
N ALA A 130 23.37 2.54 7.22
CA ALA A 130 23.98 3.86 7.37
C ALA A 130 23.52 4.92 6.34
N GLY A 131 22.23 4.90 5.96
CA GLY A 131 21.66 5.83 4.98
C GLY A 131 21.90 5.48 3.51
N ALA A 132 22.56 4.35 3.21
CA ALA A 132 22.72 3.79 1.88
C ALA A 132 22.10 2.39 1.78
N THR A 133 21.99 1.82 0.58
CA THR A 133 21.63 0.41 0.36
C THR A 133 22.88 -0.42 0.17
N SER A 134 23.01 -1.50 0.93
CA SER A 134 24.13 -2.45 0.84
C SER A 134 23.63 -3.79 0.31
N PRO A 135 24.34 -4.46 -0.63
CA PRO A 135 23.96 -5.78 -1.07
C PRO A 135 24.20 -6.82 0.03
N VAL A 136 23.27 -7.76 0.20
CA VAL A 136 23.35 -8.91 1.10
C VAL A 136 23.04 -10.16 0.31
N ILE A 137 23.91 -11.17 0.36
CA ILE A 137 23.66 -12.47 -0.25
C ILE A 137 23.11 -13.40 0.83
N VAL A 138 21.94 -13.97 0.57
CA VAL A 138 21.34 -15.00 1.41
C VAL A 138 21.50 -16.33 0.71
N ARG A 139 22.19 -17.26 1.39
CA ARG A 139 22.38 -18.63 0.93
C ARG A 139 21.38 -19.56 1.61
N VAL A 140 20.61 -20.31 0.83
CA VAL A 140 19.59 -21.27 1.30
C VAL A 140 19.81 -22.64 0.67
N GLN A 141 19.39 -23.72 1.33
CA GLN A 141 19.50 -25.04 0.70
C GLN A 141 18.52 -25.16 -0.46
N ARG A 142 18.87 -25.98 -1.45
CA ARG A 142 18.11 -26.23 -2.68
C ARG A 142 16.91 -27.15 -2.44
N THR A 143 16.02 -26.73 -1.55
CA THR A 143 14.79 -27.43 -1.19
C THR A 143 13.59 -26.48 -1.22
N ILE A 144 12.42 -27.02 -1.54
CA ILE A 144 11.13 -26.33 -1.61
C ILE A 144 10.25 -26.81 -0.47
N LEU A 145 9.52 -25.89 0.18
CA LEU A 145 8.60 -26.21 1.26
C LEU A 145 7.26 -26.75 0.70
N HIS A 146 6.93 -27.99 1.05
CA HIS A 146 5.67 -28.65 0.70
C HIS A 146 4.80 -28.82 1.96
N ALA A 147 3.48 -28.72 1.79
CA ALA A 147 2.52 -29.21 2.76
C ALA A 147 2.34 -30.73 2.60
N VAL A 148 2.15 -31.45 3.69
CA VAL A 148 1.86 -32.88 3.71
C VAL A 148 0.34 -33.07 3.78
N VAL A 149 -0.30 -33.23 2.63
CA VAL A 149 -1.75 -33.42 2.53
C VAL A 149 -2.05 -34.88 2.25
N LYS A 150 -2.65 -35.59 3.22
CA LYS A 150 -2.95 -37.03 3.12
C LYS A 150 -1.71 -37.88 2.75
N GLY A 151 -0.56 -37.53 3.33
CA GLY A 151 0.72 -38.20 3.07
C GLY A 151 1.42 -37.81 1.76
N GLN A 152 0.83 -36.93 0.95
CA GLN A 152 1.45 -36.41 -0.28
C GLN A 152 2.08 -35.03 -0.03
N ASN A 153 3.27 -34.81 -0.59
CA ASN A 153 3.96 -33.52 -0.53
C ASN A 153 3.44 -32.59 -1.64
N VAL A 154 2.63 -31.60 -1.30
CA VAL A 154 2.09 -30.61 -2.24
C VAL A 154 2.82 -29.28 -2.03
N PRO A 155 3.40 -28.65 -3.08
CA PRO A 155 4.00 -27.33 -2.96
C PRO A 155 3.01 -26.32 -2.34
N LEU A 156 3.48 -25.50 -1.39
CA LEU A 156 2.61 -24.47 -0.78
C LEU A 156 2.23 -23.36 -1.76
N GLN A 157 3.19 -22.98 -2.60
CA GLN A 157 3.00 -22.05 -3.69
C GLN A 157 2.84 -22.81 -5.00
N GLN A 158 2.24 -22.16 -6.01
CA GLN A 158 1.91 -22.78 -7.29
C GLN A 158 2.79 -22.24 -8.44
N HIS A 159 4.00 -21.80 -8.12
CA HIS A 159 4.94 -21.26 -9.09
C HIS A 159 5.27 -22.29 -10.18
N LYS A 160 5.56 -21.80 -11.39
CA LYS A 160 5.93 -22.66 -12.53
C LYS A 160 7.44 -22.79 -12.72
N ALA A 161 8.23 -22.02 -11.98
CA ALA A 161 9.69 -22.07 -12.03
C ALA A 161 10.33 -22.03 -10.65
N ASP A 162 11.43 -22.76 -10.50
CA ASP A 162 12.14 -22.95 -9.24
C ASP A 162 12.75 -21.66 -8.68
N TRP A 163 13.21 -20.75 -9.55
CA TRP A 163 13.82 -19.49 -9.12
C TRP A 163 12.89 -18.67 -8.21
N VAL A 164 11.56 -18.72 -8.41
CA VAL A 164 10.60 -17.97 -7.58
C VAL A 164 10.59 -18.50 -6.16
N TYR A 165 10.51 -19.82 -5.98
CA TYR A 165 10.54 -20.47 -4.67
C TYR A 165 11.81 -20.11 -3.88
N PHE A 166 12.95 -20.02 -4.58
CA PHE A 166 14.21 -19.70 -3.92
C PHE A 166 14.36 -18.23 -3.54
N ILE A 167 13.82 -17.29 -4.33
CA ILE A 167 13.74 -15.88 -3.93
C ILE A 167 12.85 -15.73 -2.69
N GLU A 168 11.67 -16.34 -2.67
CA GLU A 168 10.79 -16.32 -1.49
C GLU A 168 11.47 -16.89 -0.25
N LYS A 169 12.11 -18.06 -0.39
CA LYS A 169 12.79 -18.71 0.72
C LYS A 169 13.93 -17.87 1.25
N ALA A 170 14.79 -17.37 0.38
CA ALA A 170 15.89 -16.49 0.78
C ALA A 170 15.37 -15.18 1.39
N TYR A 171 14.24 -14.65 0.91
CA TYR A 171 13.63 -13.46 1.49
C TYR A 171 13.00 -13.71 2.87
N ALA A 172 12.43 -14.89 3.11
CA ALA A 172 11.98 -15.31 4.43
C ALA A 172 13.15 -15.31 5.44
N PHE A 173 14.30 -15.85 5.04
CA PHE A 173 15.53 -15.80 5.83
C PHE A 173 16.02 -14.38 6.08
N LEU A 174 16.05 -13.54 5.03
CA LEU A 174 16.41 -12.12 5.16
C LEU A 174 15.53 -11.42 6.21
N ARG A 175 14.21 -11.62 6.14
CA ARG A 175 13.27 -11.01 7.09
C ARG A 175 13.48 -11.50 8.52
N ALA A 176 13.59 -12.82 8.71
CA ALA A 176 13.71 -13.45 10.01
C ALA A 176 15.01 -13.09 10.73
N TYR A 177 16.13 -13.07 10.01
CA TYR A 177 17.46 -12.99 10.63
C TYR A 177 18.14 -11.64 10.46
N TYR A 178 17.85 -10.92 9.38
CA TYR A 178 18.55 -9.68 9.08
C TYR A 178 17.70 -8.45 9.44
N LEU A 179 16.44 -8.41 9.00
CA LEU A 179 15.62 -7.20 9.17
C LEU A 179 14.99 -7.12 10.57
N GLN A 180 14.55 -8.22 11.15
CA GLN A 180 13.87 -8.20 12.45
C GLN A 180 14.73 -7.63 13.61
N PRO A 181 16.03 -7.95 13.73
CA PRO A 181 16.89 -7.33 14.74
C PRO A 181 17.06 -5.81 14.52
N ILE A 182 17.31 -5.38 13.27
CA ILE A 182 17.50 -3.97 12.91
C ILE A 182 16.23 -3.16 13.21
N LEU A 183 15.05 -3.70 12.87
CA LEU A 183 13.76 -3.06 13.14
C LEU A 183 13.44 -2.96 14.65
N GLN A 184 14.08 -3.79 15.49
CA GLN A 184 13.89 -3.76 16.94
C GLN A 184 14.90 -2.86 17.67
N GLU A 185 16.08 -2.60 17.11
CA GLU A 185 17.10 -1.73 17.71
C GLU A 185 16.62 -0.29 17.90
N ASP A 186 15.72 0.22 17.04
CA ASP A 186 15.08 1.53 17.19
C ASP A 186 13.83 1.54 18.10
N LEU A 187 13.29 0.36 18.44
CA LEU A 187 12.04 0.22 19.22
C LEU A 187 12.27 -0.28 20.65
N VAL A 188 13.44 -0.85 20.95
CA VAL A 188 13.81 -1.33 22.28
C VAL A 188 15.28 -1.00 22.56
N LYS A 189 15.55 -0.13 23.54
CA LYS A 189 16.91 0.00 24.09
C LYS A 189 17.35 -1.33 24.67
N LEU A 190 18.23 -2.04 23.98
CA LEU A 190 18.85 -3.25 24.50
C LEU A 190 19.82 -2.86 25.62
N PRO A 191 19.85 -3.60 26.75
CA PRO A 191 20.88 -3.39 27.76
C PRO A 191 22.26 -3.63 27.14
N ASN A 192 23.24 -2.83 27.58
CA ASN A 192 24.62 -2.98 27.13
C ASN A 192 25.05 -4.45 27.27
N PRO A 193 25.61 -5.06 26.21
CA PRO A 193 26.14 -6.41 26.34
C PRO A 193 27.24 -6.42 27.41
N PRO A 194 27.38 -7.52 28.18
CA PRO A 194 28.53 -7.67 29.06
C PRO A 194 29.82 -7.55 28.22
N PRO A 195 30.89 -6.95 28.77
CA PRO A 195 32.13 -6.79 28.06
C PRO A 195 32.61 -8.15 27.54
N PRO A 196 33.07 -8.25 26.28
CA PRO A 196 33.49 -9.51 25.71
C PRO A 196 34.61 -10.10 26.56
N GLN A 197 34.48 -11.38 26.93
CA GLN A 197 35.61 -12.10 27.50
C GLN A 197 36.71 -12.18 26.44
N PRO A 198 37.98 -11.93 26.82
CA PRO A 198 39.08 -11.90 25.86
C PRO A 198 39.27 -13.29 25.25
N LEU A 199 38.95 -13.41 23.96
CA LEU A 199 39.35 -14.57 23.17
C LEU A 199 40.87 -14.48 22.90
N PRO A 200 41.58 -15.61 22.86
CA PRO A 200 42.98 -15.63 22.47
C PRO A 200 43.13 -15.08 21.04
N PRO A 201 44.17 -14.28 20.75
CA PRO A 201 44.31 -13.62 19.48
C PRO A 201 44.53 -14.65 18.36
N PRO A 202 43.70 -14.66 17.30
CA PRO A 202 44.02 -15.46 16.13
C PRO A 202 45.23 -14.84 15.43
N SER A 203 46.23 -15.66 15.12
CA SER A 203 47.32 -15.29 14.22
C SER A 203 46.73 -15.08 12.82
N LEU A 204 46.45 -13.82 12.48
CA LEU A 204 45.95 -13.42 11.17
C LEU A 204 47.12 -13.09 10.22
N PRO A 205 47.09 -13.52 8.95
CA PRO A 205 48.00 -13.03 7.92
C PRO A 205 47.69 -11.55 7.59
N PRO A 206 48.66 -10.82 6.99
CA PRO A 206 48.52 -9.38 6.75
C PRO A 206 47.40 -9.09 5.72
N TRP A 207 46.39 -8.33 6.15
CA TRP A 207 45.20 -7.94 5.37
C TRP A 207 45.16 -6.40 5.19
N PRO A 208 44.80 -5.85 4.01
CA PRO A 208 45.18 -4.47 3.64
C PRO A 208 44.16 -3.32 3.85
N PHE A 209 43.09 -3.44 4.65
CA PHE A 209 42.24 -2.27 4.94
C PHE A 209 41.81 -2.17 6.41
N GLN A 210 42.36 -1.17 7.12
CA GLN A 210 42.22 -0.97 8.58
C GLN A 210 40.94 -0.21 9.02
N ASN A 211 39.99 0.12 8.13
CA ASN A 211 38.95 1.12 8.43
C ASN A 211 37.47 0.72 8.14
N VAL A 212 37.05 -0.55 8.28
CA VAL A 212 35.62 -0.91 8.07
C VAL A 212 35.05 -1.65 9.28
N ALA A 213 33.89 -1.19 9.77
CA ALA A 213 33.22 -1.70 10.96
C ALA A 213 32.52 -3.05 10.71
N ARG A 214 32.73 -4.01 11.62
CA ARG A 214 31.99 -5.29 11.65
C ARG A 214 30.61 -5.10 12.27
N PRO A 215 29.57 -5.81 11.79
CA PRO A 215 28.30 -5.91 12.51
C PRO A 215 28.49 -6.69 13.83
N PRO A 216 27.71 -6.37 14.88
CA PRO A 216 27.72 -7.15 16.11
C PRO A 216 27.21 -8.58 15.84
N VAL A 217 27.91 -9.57 16.41
CA VAL A 217 27.48 -10.97 16.38
C VAL A 217 26.19 -11.08 17.19
N ALA A 218 25.09 -11.46 16.55
CA ALA A 218 23.83 -11.72 17.24
C ALA A 218 24.04 -12.83 18.29
N SER A 219 23.57 -12.61 19.53
CA SER A 219 23.69 -13.60 20.62
C SER A 219 22.99 -14.91 20.23
N ALA A 220 23.69 -16.04 20.37
CA ALA A 220 23.20 -17.39 20.03
C ALA A 220 21.89 -17.80 20.75
N ASP A 221 21.56 -17.08 21.83
CA ASP A 221 20.47 -17.40 22.76
C ASP A 221 19.13 -16.75 22.39
N ARG A 222 19.11 -15.95 21.32
CA ARG A 222 17.91 -15.26 20.82
C ARG A 222 17.63 -15.62 19.37
N ARG A 223 17.60 -16.92 19.06
CA ARG A 223 17.08 -17.38 17.76
C ARG A 223 15.60 -17.01 17.68
N TYR A 224 15.29 -16.05 16.81
CA TYR A 224 13.94 -15.64 16.52
C TYR A 224 13.17 -16.85 15.96
N ALA A 225 12.29 -17.42 16.78
CA ALA A 225 11.44 -18.52 16.39
C ALA A 225 10.24 -17.98 15.58
N CYS A 226 10.51 -17.46 14.38
CA CYS A 226 9.46 -17.27 13.38
C CYS A 226 9.55 -18.40 12.36
N THR A 227 8.41 -18.99 12.04
CA THR A 227 8.28 -19.97 10.96
C THR A 227 8.45 -19.31 9.60
N TYR A 228 8.69 -20.11 8.56
CA TYR A 228 8.72 -19.64 7.17
C TYR A 228 7.48 -18.82 6.79
N LEU A 229 6.29 -19.28 7.20
CA LEU A 229 5.02 -18.62 6.90
C LEU A 229 4.90 -17.27 7.61
N GLU A 230 5.31 -17.20 8.88
CA GLU A 230 5.29 -15.94 9.65
C GLU A 230 6.31 -14.93 9.12
N ALA A 231 7.50 -15.40 8.75
CA ALA A 231 8.55 -14.57 8.18
C ALA A 231 8.12 -13.93 6.86
N LEU A 232 7.27 -14.60 6.08
CA LEU A 232 6.71 -14.04 4.84
C LEU A 232 5.40 -13.29 5.05
N ALA A 233 4.67 -13.51 6.14
CA ALA A 233 3.39 -12.83 6.38
C ALA A 233 3.55 -11.30 6.53
N SER A 234 2.51 -10.56 6.09
CA SER A 234 2.31 -9.13 6.38
C SER A 234 3.47 -8.20 5.99
N GLY A 235 4.05 -8.36 4.80
CA GLY A 235 5.04 -7.42 4.28
C GLY A 235 4.43 -6.23 3.53
N VAL A 236 5.32 -5.35 3.05
CA VAL A 236 4.98 -4.14 2.30
C VAL A 236 5.69 -4.16 0.95
N THR A 237 4.94 -3.96 -0.13
CA THR A 237 5.40 -4.21 -1.51
C THR A 237 6.59 -3.36 -1.90
N HIS A 238 6.55 -2.05 -1.60
CA HIS A 238 7.63 -1.15 -1.96
C HIS A 238 8.93 -1.50 -1.24
N ARG A 239 8.87 -1.93 0.03
CA ARG A 239 10.06 -2.40 0.77
C ARG A 239 10.63 -3.68 0.18
N ALA A 240 9.77 -4.63 -0.20
CA ALA A 240 10.23 -5.82 -0.90
C ALA A 240 10.91 -5.45 -2.23
N TYR A 241 10.37 -4.47 -2.96
CA TYR A 241 11.00 -3.97 -4.18
C TYR A 241 12.35 -3.29 -3.91
N GLU A 242 12.47 -2.44 -2.90
CA GLU A 242 13.76 -1.87 -2.47
C GLU A 242 14.78 -2.96 -2.15
N HIS A 243 14.36 -4.01 -1.44
CA HIS A 243 15.25 -5.12 -1.11
C HIS A 243 15.67 -5.92 -2.35
N LEU A 244 14.80 -6.08 -3.34
CA LEU A 244 15.13 -6.79 -4.56
C LEU A 244 16.00 -5.93 -5.51
N ALA A 245 15.70 -4.64 -5.62
CA ALA A 245 16.23 -3.77 -6.68
C ALA A 245 17.30 -2.76 -6.22
N GLY A 246 17.45 -2.52 -4.91
CA GLY A 246 18.42 -1.59 -4.34
C GLY A 246 18.05 -0.10 -4.40
N GLY A 247 16.85 0.23 -4.90
CA GLY A 247 16.33 1.60 -4.99
C GLY A 247 15.69 2.10 -3.70
N THR A 248 15.17 3.34 -3.75
CA THR A 248 14.36 3.93 -2.69
C THR A 248 12.89 4.00 -3.10
N SER A 249 11.99 4.06 -2.12
CA SER A 249 10.57 4.23 -2.34
C SER A 249 10.02 5.47 -1.65
N ASP A 250 9.08 6.10 -2.36
CA ASP A 250 8.28 7.22 -1.89
C ASP A 250 6.84 6.73 -1.68
N VAL A 251 6.39 6.73 -0.42
CA VAL A 251 4.99 6.48 -0.11
C VAL A 251 4.18 7.71 -0.49
N ILE A 252 3.34 7.58 -1.52
CA ILE A 252 2.48 8.65 -2.04
C ILE A 252 1.02 8.48 -1.63
N SER A 253 0.72 7.56 -0.72
CA SER A 253 -0.60 7.48 -0.07
C SER A 253 -1.04 8.87 0.40
N PRO A 254 -2.33 9.20 0.29
CA PRO A 254 -2.84 10.49 0.74
C PRO A 254 -2.76 10.55 2.27
N ALA A 255 -1.68 11.14 2.77
CA ALA A 255 -1.44 11.38 4.17
C ALA A 255 -1.06 12.84 4.38
N VAL A 256 -1.55 13.40 5.48
CA VAL A 256 -1.17 14.74 5.93
C VAL A 256 -0.57 14.58 7.33
N THR A 257 0.64 15.11 7.50
CA THR A 257 1.26 15.28 8.81
C THR A 257 0.98 16.69 9.29
N ILE A 258 0.36 16.80 10.46
CA ILE A 258 0.05 18.08 11.10
C ILE A 258 0.60 18.10 12.51
N THR A 259 0.81 19.30 13.06
CA THR A 259 1.18 19.45 14.47
C THR A 259 -0.06 19.35 15.34
N GLY A 260 -0.33 18.14 15.85
CA GLY A 260 -1.38 17.88 16.82
C GLY A 260 -1.03 18.36 18.23
N ILE A 261 -1.98 18.20 19.15
CA ILE A 261 -1.84 18.63 20.56
C ILE A 261 -0.66 17.95 21.27
N ASN A 262 -0.40 16.68 20.94
CA ASN A 262 0.63 15.84 21.55
C ASN A 262 1.83 15.62 20.62
N GLY A 263 2.04 16.50 19.64
CA GLY A 263 3.09 16.38 18.62
C GLY A 263 2.55 16.05 17.23
N PRO A 264 3.45 15.71 16.27
CA PRO A 264 3.07 15.40 14.90
C PRO A 264 2.09 14.22 14.82
N VAL A 265 0.99 14.40 14.10
CA VAL A 265 0.00 13.36 13.80
C VAL A 265 -0.09 13.20 12.30
N THR A 266 0.14 11.98 11.81
CA THR A 266 -0.07 11.62 10.41
C THR A 266 -1.40 10.91 10.27
N MET A 267 -2.26 11.38 9.38
CA MET A 267 -3.56 10.78 9.11
C MET A 267 -3.87 10.78 7.62
N ASN A 268 -4.80 9.91 7.20
CA ASN A 268 -5.27 9.88 5.81
C ASN A 268 -5.92 11.22 5.43
N THR A 269 -5.64 11.75 4.24
CA THR A 269 -6.18 13.05 3.78
C THR A 269 -7.70 13.08 3.76
N SER A 270 -8.37 11.96 3.45
CA SER A 270 -9.84 11.91 3.50
C SER A 270 -10.38 12.05 4.92
N VAL A 271 -9.72 11.41 5.90
CA VAL A 271 -10.06 11.52 7.32
C VAL A 271 -9.81 12.93 7.82
N PHE A 272 -8.65 13.50 7.47
CA PHE A 272 -8.32 14.89 7.78
C PHE A 272 -9.39 15.87 7.28
N ARG A 273 -9.88 15.70 6.04
CA ARG A 273 -10.92 16.55 5.45
C ARG A 273 -12.28 16.37 6.11
N CYS A 274 -12.62 15.14 6.50
CA CYS A 274 -13.79 14.87 7.31
C CYS A 274 -13.71 15.59 8.68
N GLU A 275 -12.56 15.57 9.35
CA GLU A 275 -12.34 16.27 10.62
C GLU A 275 -12.41 17.79 10.47
N LEU A 276 -11.86 18.35 9.37
CA LEU A 276 -12.00 19.78 9.04
C LEU A 276 -13.47 20.15 8.82
N LEU A 277 -14.23 19.36 8.06
CA LEU A 277 -15.65 19.63 7.83
C LEU A 277 -16.46 19.52 9.13
N ARG A 278 -16.24 18.46 9.91
CA ARG A 278 -16.89 18.25 11.20
C ARG A 278 -16.67 19.42 12.13
N SER A 279 -15.43 19.89 12.21
CA SER A 279 -15.07 21.12 12.91
C SER A 279 -15.99 22.26 12.41
N MET A 280 -16.05 22.52 11.10
CA MET A 280 -16.82 23.66 10.54
C MET A 280 -18.34 23.57 10.72
N LEU A 281 -18.84 22.38 11.04
CA LEU A 281 -20.24 22.13 11.35
C LEU A 281 -20.54 22.32 12.84
N ASP A 282 -19.62 21.91 13.72
CA ASP A 282 -19.73 22.03 15.16
C ASP A 282 -18.34 22.18 15.81
N GLU A 283 -18.10 23.35 16.38
CA GLU A 283 -16.85 23.71 17.04
C GLU A 283 -16.61 23.00 18.38
N SER A 284 -17.64 22.36 18.96
CA SER A 284 -17.52 21.68 20.25
C SER A 284 -16.77 20.35 20.13
N TYR A 285 -16.61 19.85 18.91
CA TYR A 285 -15.79 18.68 18.66
C TYR A 285 -14.32 18.99 18.93
N LEU A 286 -13.75 18.20 19.84
CA LEU A 286 -12.31 18.13 20.08
C LEU A 286 -11.62 17.79 18.76
N SER A 287 -11.07 18.81 18.11
CA SER A 287 -10.28 18.62 16.90
C SER A 287 -9.00 17.89 17.28
N PRO A 288 -8.67 16.76 16.62
CA PRO A 288 -7.36 16.14 16.81
C PRO A 288 -6.22 17.03 16.28
N LEU A 289 -6.56 18.11 15.56
CA LEU A 289 -5.61 18.96 14.86
C LEU A 289 -5.03 20.04 15.78
N HIS A 290 -5.87 20.81 16.47
CA HIS A 290 -5.43 21.96 17.26
C HIS A 290 -6.32 22.24 18.48
N LYS A 291 -5.74 22.89 19.51
CA LYS A 291 -6.49 23.46 20.64
C LYS A 291 -7.26 24.73 20.25
N ASP A 292 -6.75 25.48 19.25
CA ASP A 292 -7.36 26.71 18.76
C ASP A 292 -8.10 26.43 17.44
N TRP A 293 -9.26 27.07 17.29
CA TRP A 293 -10.13 27.05 16.12
C TRP A 293 -9.51 27.77 14.91
N ARG A 294 -8.70 28.81 15.13
CA ARG A 294 -8.22 29.70 14.06
C ARG A 294 -7.31 29.01 13.03
N PRO A 295 -6.32 28.18 13.44
CA PRO A 295 -5.53 27.39 12.49
C PRO A 295 -6.39 26.41 11.66
N ILE A 296 -7.45 25.87 12.26
CA ILE A 296 -8.40 24.97 11.58
C ILE A 296 -9.15 25.72 10.47
N LEU A 297 -9.64 26.93 10.75
CA LEU A 297 -10.30 27.78 9.74
C LEU A 297 -9.35 28.13 8.58
N GLY A 298 -8.11 28.51 8.87
CA GLY A 298 -7.12 28.82 7.83
C GLY A 298 -6.84 27.62 6.91
N THR A 299 -6.72 26.43 7.51
CA THR A 299 -6.52 25.16 6.78
C THR A 299 -7.75 24.79 5.94
N PHE A 300 -8.95 24.96 6.50
CA PHE A 300 -10.21 24.72 5.79
C PHE A 300 -10.37 25.63 4.57
N LEU A 301 -10.12 26.94 4.72
CA LEU A 301 -10.18 27.91 3.62
C LEU A 301 -9.19 27.55 2.50
N THR A 302 -7.96 27.21 2.87
CA THR A 302 -6.91 26.81 1.91
C THR A 302 -7.35 25.57 1.11
N THR A 303 -7.93 24.57 1.78
CA THR A 303 -8.45 23.35 1.15
C THR A 303 -9.66 23.63 0.24
N ALA A 304 -10.47 24.65 0.58
CA ALA A 304 -11.55 25.14 -0.28
C ALA A 304 -11.05 25.96 -1.50
N GLY A 305 -9.74 26.06 -1.72
CA GLY A 305 -9.17 26.89 -2.79
C GLY A 305 -9.31 28.38 -2.52
N LYS A 306 -9.58 28.78 -1.28
CA LYS A 306 -9.68 30.17 -0.85
C LYS A 306 -8.43 30.57 -0.09
N LYS A 307 -7.89 31.74 -0.39
CA LYS A 307 -6.87 32.37 0.44
C LYS A 307 -7.53 33.02 1.66
N THR A 308 -6.79 33.24 2.75
CA THR A 308 -7.33 33.91 3.95
C THR A 308 -7.85 35.32 3.67
N ASN A 309 -7.30 36.01 2.66
CA ASN A 309 -7.81 37.32 2.22
C ASN A 309 -9.20 37.24 1.53
N TYR A 310 -9.69 36.05 1.19
CA TYR A 310 -11.05 35.86 0.68
C TYR A 310 -12.12 36.35 1.66
N ILE A 311 -11.88 36.17 2.96
CA ILE A 311 -12.80 36.63 4.03
C ILE A 311 -12.44 38.02 4.57
N MET A 312 -11.34 38.61 4.10
CA MET A 312 -10.85 39.92 4.54
C MET A 312 -10.88 40.94 3.39
N VAL A 313 -11.96 40.96 2.60
CA VAL A 313 -12.16 41.96 1.54
C VAL A 313 -12.73 43.23 2.16
N PRO A 314 -11.97 44.35 2.25
CA PRO A 314 -12.43 45.54 2.93
C PRO A 314 -13.61 46.21 2.20
N LEU A 315 -14.49 46.86 2.96
CA LEU A 315 -15.51 47.74 2.43
C LEU A 315 -14.85 49.04 1.91
N PRO A 316 -15.36 49.63 0.82
CA PRO A 316 -14.91 50.94 0.36
C PRO A 316 -15.01 51.98 1.49
N GLY A 317 -13.91 52.67 1.79
CA GLY A 317 -13.86 53.69 2.84
C GLY A 317 -13.68 53.16 4.28
N ALA A 318 -13.47 51.87 4.49
CA ALA A 318 -13.11 51.34 5.80
C ALA A 318 -11.74 51.89 6.25
N THR A 319 -11.72 52.68 7.32
CA THR A 319 -10.52 53.37 7.83
C THR A 319 -9.60 52.44 8.63
N VAL A 320 -10.14 51.37 9.22
CA VAL A 320 -9.37 50.37 9.98
C VAL A 320 -9.95 48.98 9.70
N ALA A 321 -9.10 48.07 9.22
CA ALA A 321 -9.46 46.67 8.99
C ALA A 321 -9.24 45.87 10.28
N ALA A 322 -10.25 45.16 10.77
CA ALA A 322 -10.12 44.38 12.01
C ALA A 322 -9.11 43.22 11.82
N PRO A 323 -8.39 42.79 12.88
CA PRO A 323 -7.50 41.64 12.75
C PRO A 323 -8.26 40.36 12.39
N PHE A 324 -7.59 39.43 11.72
CA PHE A 324 -8.15 38.12 11.33
C PHE A 324 -8.83 37.38 12.50
N SER A 325 -8.31 37.55 13.72
CA SER A 325 -8.90 36.95 14.93
C SER A 325 -10.35 37.39 15.16
N ALA A 326 -10.68 38.66 14.96
CA ALA A 326 -12.04 39.17 15.15
C ALA A 326 -12.99 38.57 14.10
N VAL A 327 -12.55 38.51 12.84
CA VAL A 327 -13.32 37.87 11.75
C VAL A 327 -13.53 36.37 12.02
N ALA A 328 -12.49 35.68 12.48
CA ALA A 328 -12.57 34.26 12.81
C ALA A 328 -13.54 34.00 13.98
N ASP A 329 -13.57 34.87 14.98
CA ASP A 329 -14.48 34.78 16.12
C ASP A 329 -15.94 35.03 15.69
N GLU A 330 -16.18 35.92 14.73
CA GLU A 330 -17.52 36.17 14.16
C GLU A 330 -18.03 34.97 13.32
N ILE A 331 -17.15 34.38 12.51
CA ILE A 331 -17.46 33.14 11.77
C ILE A 331 -17.77 32.01 12.75
N ARG A 332 -16.99 31.91 13.82
CA ARG A 332 -17.18 30.92 14.88
C ARG A 332 -18.53 31.12 15.59
N ALA A 333 -18.90 32.35 15.95
CA ALA A 333 -20.21 32.66 16.51
C ALA A 333 -21.35 32.26 15.56
N HIS A 334 -21.21 32.55 14.26
CA HIS A 334 -22.18 32.14 13.25
C HIS A 334 -22.36 30.62 13.15
N ILE A 335 -21.27 29.84 13.26
CA ILE A 335 -21.32 28.37 13.31
C ILE A 335 -22.16 27.91 14.51
N ARG A 336 -21.91 28.45 15.71
CA ARG A 336 -22.68 28.12 16.93
C ARG A 336 -24.17 28.42 16.77
N THR A 337 -24.50 29.59 16.24
CA THR A 337 -25.90 29.99 15.99
C THR A 337 -26.55 29.08 14.96
N THR A 338 -25.86 28.73 13.89
CA THR A 338 -26.35 27.76 12.89
C THR A 338 -26.62 26.40 13.53
N TYR A 339 -25.69 25.90 14.33
CA TYR A 339 -25.85 24.64 15.05
C TYR A 339 -27.07 24.67 15.98
N ALA A 340 -27.23 25.71 16.79
CA ALA A 340 -28.39 25.86 17.68
C ALA A 340 -29.71 25.87 16.89
N ASN A 341 -29.76 26.58 15.75
CA ASN A 341 -30.97 26.71 14.94
C ASN A 341 -31.27 25.48 14.08
N ARG A 342 -30.26 24.68 13.73
CA ARG A 342 -30.35 23.54 12.79
C ARG A 342 -29.82 22.24 13.37
N ARG A 343 -29.86 22.10 14.70
CA ARG A 343 -29.21 21.01 15.45
C ARG A 343 -29.44 19.63 14.84
N SER A 344 -30.70 19.24 14.60
CA SER A 344 -31.01 17.92 14.03
C SER A 344 -30.36 17.66 12.66
N ALA A 345 -30.28 18.66 11.79
CA ALA A 345 -29.65 18.51 10.47
C ALA A 345 -28.12 18.42 10.59
N VAL A 346 -27.53 19.23 11.48
CA VAL A 346 -26.09 19.18 11.75
C VAL A 346 -25.70 17.85 12.39
N ASP A 347 -26.42 17.40 13.42
CA ASP A 347 -26.20 16.10 14.09
C ASP A 347 -26.25 14.93 13.11
N LYS A 348 -27.23 14.92 12.19
CA LYS A 348 -27.31 13.90 11.13
C LYS A 348 -26.10 13.93 10.19
N CYS A 349 -25.62 15.12 9.83
CA CYS A 349 -24.43 15.25 8.99
C CYS A 349 -23.18 14.77 9.72
N LEU A 350 -23.03 15.13 11.00
CA LEU A 350 -21.92 14.73 11.86
C LEU A 350 -21.90 13.22 12.14
N ASP A 351 -23.07 12.60 12.29
CA ASP A 351 -23.21 11.15 12.43
C ASP A 351 -22.72 10.43 11.16
N ILE A 352 -23.12 10.91 9.98
CA ILE A 352 -22.61 10.38 8.71
C ILE A 352 -21.10 10.54 8.61
N ILE A 353 -20.56 11.71 8.97
CA ILE A 353 -19.10 11.96 8.98
C ILE A 353 -18.39 11.01 9.93
N SER A 354 -18.88 10.87 11.16
CA SER A 354 -18.25 10.06 12.20
C SER A 354 -18.23 8.58 11.82
N ARG A 355 -19.36 8.04 11.31
CA ARG A 355 -19.40 6.65 10.80
C ARG A 355 -18.40 6.45 9.65
N LYS A 356 -18.30 7.40 8.73
CA LYS A 356 -17.35 7.30 7.61
C LYS A 356 -15.90 7.32 8.07
N ILE A 357 -15.56 8.16 9.05
CA ILE A 357 -14.23 8.17 9.68
C ILE A 357 -13.95 6.84 10.37
N GLU A 358 -14.87 6.37 11.22
CA GLU A 358 -14.72 5.14 12.01
C GLU A 358 -14.47 3.92 11.12
N TYR A 359 -15.20 3.81 10.01
CA TYR A 359 -15.05 2.69 9.07
C TYR A 359 -14.05 2.95 7.94
N ILE A 360 -13.31 4.07 7.97
CA ILE A 360 -12.37 4.50 6.92
C ILE A 360 -13.02 4.40 5.53
N GLN A 361 -14.32 4.71 5.48
CA GLN A 361 -15.11 4.68 4.27
C GLN A 361 -14.93 6.00 3.55
N GLU A 362 -14.79 5.90 2.23
CA GLU A 362 -14.76 7.08 1.39
C GLU A 362 -16.06 7.88 1.56
N MET A 363 -15.89 9.14 1.93
CA MET A 363 -16.95 10.12 2.01
C MET A 363 -17.20 10.68 0.61
N ARG A 364 -18.45 10.63 0.15
CA ARG A 364 -18.81 11.14 -1.18
C ARG A 364 -19.43 12.51 -1.09
N ARG A 365 -19.20 13.32 -2.12
CA ARG A 365 -19.79 14.64 -2.29
C ARG A 365 -21.30 14.62 -2.12
N GLU A 366 -22.00 13.65 -2.70
CA GLU A 366 -23.46 13.58 -2.67
C GLU A 366 -24.02 13.19 -1.29
N ASP A 367 -23.24 12.44 -0.49
CA ASP A 367 -23.64 12.05 0.87
C ASP A 367 -23.72 13.30 1.76
N ILE A 368 -22.75 14.22 1.62
CA ILE A 368 -22.69 15.48 2.37
C ILE A 368 -23.62 16.54 1.77
N ALA A 369 -23.58 16.74 0.44
CA ALA A 369 -24.33 17.81 -0.22
C ALA A 369 -25.84 17.72 0.05
N ARG A 370 -26.36 16.49 0.25
CA ARG A 370 -27.77 16.30 0.66
C ARG A 370 -28.05 16.90 2.03
N GLN A 371 -27.19 16.64 3.01
CA GLN A 371 -27.36 17.15 4.38
C GLN A 371 -27.15 18.66 4.43
N LEU A 372 -26.20 19.19 3.66
CA LEU A 372 -25.92 20.63 3.64
C LEU A 372 -27.09 21.47 3.14
N LYS A 373 -27.98 20.93 2.28
CA LYS A 373 -29.20 21.65 1.85
C LYS A 373 -30.13 21.99 3.00
N ASP A 374 -30.12 21.18 4.06
CA ASP A 374 -30.93 21.38 5.26
C ASP A 374 -30.21 22.28 6.29
N ILE A 375 -28.89 22.49 6.13
CA ILE A 375 -28.04 23.38 6.92
C ILE A 375 -27.85 24.68 6.14
N LYS A 376 -28.94 25.38 5.82
CA LYS A 376 -28.87 26.71 5.19
C LYS A 376 -28.14 27.68 6.12
N ARG A 377 -27.10 28.34 5.60
CA ARG A 377 -26.35 29.37 6.33
C ARG A 377 -26.63 30.72 5.70
N THR A 378 -27.01 31.69 6.51
CA THR A 378 -27.12 33.07 6.04
C THR A 378 -25.72 33.62 5.80
N GLU A 379 -25.60 34.66 4.98
CA GLU A 379 -24.34 35.39 4.86
C GLU A 379 -23.87 35.88 6.23
N ILE A 380 -22.56 35.80 6.46
CA ILE A 380 -21.93 36.30 7.69
C ILE A 380 -21.66 37.77 7.46
N ASN A 381 -22.39 38.64 8.16
CA ASN A 381 -22.22 40.08 8.04
C ASN A 381 -20.95 40.52 8.78
N LEU A 382 -19.90 40.86 8.03
CA LEU A 382 -18.63 41.35 8.58
C LEU A 382 -18.50 42.89 8.49
N SER A 383 -19.57 43.61 8.19
CA SER A 383 -19.52 45.07 7.99
C SER A 383 -19.09 45.83 9.25
N ALA A 384 -19.43 45.32 10.44
CA ALA A 384 -18.98 45.87 11.72
C ALA A 384 -17.44 45.84 11.89
N HIS A 385 -16.77 45.00 11.11
CA HIS A 385 -15.31 44.85 11.09
C HIS A 385 -14.65 45.50 9.86
N GLY A 386 -15.42 46.26 9.07
CA GLY A 386 -14.95 46.91 7.85
C GLY A 386 -14.78 45.96 6.66
N TYR A 387 -15.37 44.76 6.69
CA TYR A 387 -15.26 43.75 5.62
C TYR A 387 -16.59 43.47 4.94
N LYS A 388 -16.53 43.01 3.68
CA LYS A 388 -17.71 42.54 2.94
C LYS A 388 -18.33 41.30 3.61
N PRO A 389 -19.66 41.10 3.49
CA PRO A 389 -20.29 39.86 3.91
C PRO A 389 -19.65 38.62 3.26
N VAL A 390 -19.60 37.53 4.01
CA VAL A 390 -19.05 36.25 3.54
C VAL A 390 -20.18 35.26 3.30
N ASN A 391 -20.31 34.78 2.07
CA ASN A 391 -21.15 33.63 1.73
C ASN A 391 -20.46 32.34 2.21
N PHE A 392 -20.62 32.01 3.49
CA PHE A 392 -19.99 30.85 4.10
C PHE A 392 -20.59 29.52 3.60
N GLU A 393 -21.86 29.52 3.15
CA GLU A 393 -22.47 28.36 2.49
C GLU A 393 -21.69 28.01 1.21
N GLY A 394 -21.35 29.01 0.40
CA GLY A 394 -20.51 28.84 -0.78
C GLY A 394 -19.11 28.29 -0.45
N VAL A 395 -18.50 28.75 0.65
CA VAL A 395 -17.19 28.23 1.10
C VAL A 395 -17.28 26.75 1.49
N ILE A 396 -18.32 26.34 2.21
CA ILE A 396 -18.53 24.92 2.53
C ILE A 396 -18.78 24.10 1.26
N ALA A 397 -19.56 24.61 0.32
CA ALA A 397 -19.82 23.93 -0.94
C ALA A 397 -18.54 23.73 -1.76
N ASP A 398 -17.68 24.75 -1.82
CA ASP A 398 -16.36 24.69 -2.48
C ASP A 398 -15.45 23.69 -1.76
N PHE A 399 -15.39 23.73 -0.43
CA PHE A 399 -14.64 22.74 0.36
C PHE A 399 -15.11 21.33 0.03
N VAL A 400 -16.42 21.07 0.04
CA VAL A 400 -16.98 19.74 -0.23
C VAL A 400 -16.71 19.29 -1.66
N ALA A 401 -16.77 20.22 -2.62
CA ALA A 401 -16.47 19.93 -4.03
C ALA A 401 -15.01 19.51 -4.25
N ASN A 402 -14.06 20.14 -3.54
CA ASN A 402 -12.64 19.82 -3.64
C ASN A 402 -12.25 18.63 -2.75
N SER A 403 -12.97 18.45 -1.63
CA SER A 403 -12.58 17.53 -0.57
C SER A 403 -13.01 16.10 -0.78
N PHE A 404 -14.15 15.90 -1.44
CA PHE A 404 -14.82 14.61 -1.49
C PHE A 404 -15.11 14.22 -2.95
N PRO A 405 -14.75 12.99 -3.36
CA PRO A 405 -15.09 12.49 -4.68
C PRO A 405 -16.59 12.41 -4.90
N GLY A 406 -17.00 12.43 -6.17
CA GLY A 406 -18.34 12.01 -6.56
C GLY A 406 -18.48 10.48 -6.56
N LYS A 407 -19.59 10.01 -7.14
CA LYS A 407 -19.76 8.56 -7.38
C LYS A 407 -18.71 8.02 -8.36
N ARG A 408 -18.43 6.72 -8.26
CA ARG A 408 -17.55 6.00 -9.17
C ARG A 408 -18.00 6.11 -10.63
N GLY A 409 -17.06 6.40 -11.53
CA GLY A 409 -17.32 6.50 -12.97
C GLY A 409 -17.89 7.86 -13.41
N THR A 410 -18.00 8.82 -12.49
CA THR A 410 -18.50 10.17 -12.83
C THR A 410 -17.41 11.13 -13.31
N GLY A 411 -16.13 10.76 -13.15
CA GLY A 411 -15.00 11.66 -13.41
C GLY A 411 -14.94 12.85 -12.43
N VAL A 412 -15.63 12.76 -11.29
CA VAL A 412 -15.60 13.78 -10.22
C VAL A 412 -14.67 13.28 -9.13
N TYR A 413 -13.47 13.82 -9.11
CA TYR A 413 -12.41 13.46 -8.18
C TYR A 413 -12.16 14.59 -7.19
N ALA A 414 -11.74 14.22 -5.97
CA ALA A 414 -11.08 15.15 -5.07
C ALA A 414 -9.67 15.47 -5.60
N ASP A 415 -9.14 16.65 -5.28
CA ASP A 415 -7.79 17.08 -5.68
C ASP A 415 -6.68 16.09 -5.28
N TYR A 416 -6.74 15.45 -4.10
CA TYR A 416 -5.74 14.48 -3.64
C TYR A 416 -5.77 13.20 -4.46
N GLN A 417 -6.93 12.81 -5.01
CA GLN A 417 -7.01 11.67 -5.93
C GLN A 417 -6.30 12.02 -7.24
N LEU A 418 -6.53 13.22 -7.77
CA LEU A 418 -5.87 13.70 -8.97
C LEU A 418 -4.36 13.84 -8.78
N ASP A 419 -3.92 14.35 -7.63
CA ASP A 419 -2.48 14.44 -7.27
C ASP A 419 -1.82 13.05 -7.24
N ILE A 420 -2.46 12.06 -6.62
CA ILE A 420 -1.97 10.66 -6.64
C ILE A 420 -1.87 10.14 -8.07
N PHE A 421 -2.92 10.32 -8.87
CA PHE A 421 -2.94 9.86 -10.24
C PHE A 421 -1.83 10.51 -11.07
N GLN A 422 -1.67 11.83 -10.96
CA GLN A 422 -0.64 12.59 -11.67
C GLN A 422 0.78 12.15 -11.27
N LYS A 423 1.03 11.90 -9.98
CA LYS A 423 2.32 11.38 -9.50
C LYS A 423 2.63 10.01 -10.11
N ILE A 424 1.66 9.10 -10.08
CA ILE A 424 1.80 7.75 -10.67
C ILE A 424 2.02 7.85 -12.18
N GLU A 425 1.19 8.62 -12.88
CA GLU A 425 1.26 8.80 -14.33
C GLU A 425 2.61 9.41 -14.75
N THR A 426 3.01 10.50 -14.10
CA THR A 426 4.31 11.16 -14.35
C THR A 426 5.44 10.18 -14.08
N GLY A 427 5.35 9.44 -12.98
CA GLY A 427 6.33 8.45 -12.58
C GLY A 427 6.51 7.32 -13.59
N LEU A 428 5.40 6.71 -14.02
CA LEU A 428 5.42 5.59 -14.96
C LEU A 428 5.84 6.02 -16.37
N LYS A 429 5.52 7.26 -16.78
CA LYS A 429 5.84 7.83 -18.11
C LYS A 429 7.19 8.55 -18.18
N ALA A 430 7.88 8.76 -17.07
CA ALA A 430 9.19 9.42 -17.06
C ALA A 430 10.18 8.66 -17.97
N ALA A 431 10.87 9.40 -18.85
CA ALA A 431 11.90 8.84 -19.72
C ALA A 431 13.15 8.43 -18.92
N SER A 432 13.89 7.44 -19.44
CA SER A 432 15.23 7.08 -18.96
C SER A 432 16.15 8.32 -18.96
N PRO A 433 17.05 8.54 -17.97
CA PRO A 433 17.71 7.56 -17.11
C PRO A 433 17.10 7.31 -15.71
N ALA A 434 16.08 8.05 -15.30
CA ALA A 434 15.45 7.88 -13.98
C ALA A 434 13.96 7.53 -14.09
N PRO A 435 13.57 6.46 -14.82
CA PRO A 435 12.18 6.02 -14.79
C PRO A 435 11.90 5.55 -13.36
N ILE A 436 10.75 5.94 -12.81
CA ILE A 436 10.25 5.26 -11.61
C ILE A 436 10.20 3.77 -11.94
N SER A 437 11.07 3.02 -11.27
CA SER A 437 11.26 1.60 -11.47
C SER A 437 9.94 0.84 -11.27
N ALA A 438 9.08 1.21 -10.31
CA ALA A 438 7.79 0.55 -10.09
C ALA A 438 6.79 1.41 -9.31
N ALA A 439 5.49 1.13 -9.45
CA ALA A 439 4.45 1.68 -8.59
C ALA A 439 3.60 0.54 -8.01
N PHE A 440 3.12 0.71 -6.77
CA PHE A 440 2.44 -0.34 -6.02
C PHE A 440 1.20 0.20 -5.29
N ALA A 441 0.21 -0.68 -5.12
CA ALA A 441 -0.98 -0.40 -4.34
C ALA A 441 -1.30 -1.60 -3.42
N GLY A 442 -1.50 -1.35 -2.13
CA GLY A 442 -1.97 -2.31 -1.13
C GLY A 442 -3.41 -2.01 -0.74
N THR A 443 -4.28 -3.01 -0.79
CA THR A 443 -5.67 -2.86 -0.34
C THR A 443 -5.74 -2.87 1.19
N LYS A 444 -6.70 -2.10 1.71
CA LYS A 444 -7.08 -2.11 3.12
C LYS A 444 -7.38 -3.54 3.56
N ARG A 445 -7.03 -3.87 4.81
CA ARG A 445 -7.45 -5.12 5.47
C ARG A 445 -8.98 -5.20 5.68
N ILE A 446 -9.71 -4.13 5.36
CA ILE A 446 -11.14 -3.99 5.54
C ILE A 446 -11.80 -3.71 4.18
N LEU A 447 -12.41 -4.74 3.57
CA LEU A 447 -13.26 -4.59 2.38
C LEU A 447 -14.75 -4.84 2.75
N GLY A 448 -15.35 -3.96 3.56
CA GLY A 448 -16.73 -4.15 4.06
C GLY A 448 -17.42 -2.86 4.49
N THR A 449 -18.74 -2.79 4.32
CA THR A 449 -19.61 -1.77 4.95
C THR A 449 -20.13 -2.28 6.30
N GLU A 450 -20.71 -1.40 7.13
CA GLU A 450 -21.28 -1.68 8.47
C GLU A 450 -22.10 -2.97 8.58
N SER A 451 -22.80 -3.42 7.53
CA SER A 451 -23.58 -4.67 7.58
C SER A 451 -22.76 -5.97 7.49
N ASP A 452 -21.48 -5.89 7.10
CA ASP A 452 -20.62 -7.04 6.81
C ASP A 452 -19.59 -7.32 7.94
N TRP A 453 -19.62 -6.61 9.07
CA TRP A 453 -18.67 -6.85 10.17
C TRP A 453 -18.81 -8.26 10.78
N ILE A 454 -19.98 -8.89 10.66
CA ILE A 454 -20.21 -10.29 11.04
C ILE A 454 -19.61 -11.24 10.00
N VAL A 455 -19.50 -10.82 8.74
CA VAL A 455 -18.93 -11.59 7.62
C VAL A 455 -17.39 -11.54 7.63
N PHE A 456 -16.81 -10.56 8.32
CA PHE A 456 -15.36 -10.38 8.52
C PHE A 456 -14.62 -11.62 9.04
N ARG A 457 -15.30 -12.47 9.83
CA ARG A 457 -14.72 -13.71 10.36
C ARG A 457 -14.69 -14.88 9.38
N LYS A 458 -15.41 -14.79 8.25
CA LYS A 458 -15.53 -15.91 7.29
C LYS A 458 -14.85 -15.68 5.94
N ASN A 459 -14.46 -14.45 5.61
CA ASN A 459 -14.20 -14.06 4.23
C ASN A 459 -12.89 -13.26 4.02
N ILE A 460 -11.83 -13.54 4.79
CA ILE A 460 -10.50 -12.94 4.52
C ILE A 460 -10.00 -13.30 3.11
N ASP A 461 -10.50 -14.40 2.53
CA ASP A 461 -10.16 -14.83 1.17
C ASP A 461 -11.22 -14.52 0.10
N SER A 462 -12.32 -13.84 0.44
CA SER A 462 -13.33 -13.57 -0.59
C SER A 462 -12.94 -12.34 -1.42
N ALA A 463 -12.55 -12.59 -2.66
CA ALA A 463 -12.29 -11.56 -3.64
C ALA A 463 -13.58 -10.73 -3.87
N LYS A 464 -13.65 -9.54 -3.26
CA LYS A 464 -14.78 -8.63 -3.37
C LYS A 464 -14.65 -7.81 -4.64
N LYS A 465 -15.42 -8.18 -5.66
CA LYS A 465 -15.41 -7.50 -6.96
C LYS A 465 -14.01 -7.49 -7.58
N GLY A 466 -13.31 -8.62 -7.52
CA GLY A 466 -11.97 -8.78 -8.07
C GLY A 466 -10.85 -8.08 -7.31
N LEU A 467 -11.06 -7.71 -6.04
CA LEU A 467 -10.02 -7.25 -5.11
C LEU A 467 -10.07 -8.08 -3.84
N VAL A 468 -8.92 -8.41 -3.26
CA VAL A 468 -8.83 -9.06 -1.94
C VAL A 468 -8.30 -8.08 -0.91
N ALA A 469 -8.74 -8.22 0.33
CA ALA A 469 -8.38 -7.34 1.43
C ALA A 469 -6.95 -7.63 1.90
N GLY A 470 -6.18 -6.59 2.22
CA GLY A 470 -4.79 -6.74 2.67
C GLY A 470 -3.85 -7.31 1.60
N HIS A 471 -4.21 -7.17 0.33
CA HIS A 471 -3.48 -7.71 -0.82
C HIS A 471 -2.68 -6.61 -1.51
N ALA A 472 -1.53 -7.01 -2.05
CA ALA A 472 -0.64 -6.13 -2.79
C ALA A 472 -0.81 -6.31 -4.30
N TYR A 473 -0.69 -5.20 -5.01
CA TYR A 473 -0.77 -5.13 -6.45
C TYR A 473 0.36 -4.27 -7.01
N GLN A 474 0.89 -4.66 -8.16
CA GLN A 474 1.72 -3.79 -8.99
C GLN A 474 0.81 -2.88 -9.80
N ILE A 475 1.10 -1.57 -9.83
CA ILE A 475 0.53 -0.63 -10.78
C ILE A 475 1.41 -0.64 -12.03
N ALA A 476 0.82 -1.13 -13.10
CA ALA A 476 1.45 -1.38 -14.38
C ALA A 476 1.42 -0.12 -15.28
N ASP A 477 0.30 0.57 -15.33
CA ASP A 477 0.10 1.70 -16.24
C ASP A 477 -1.05 2.59 -15.77
N THR A 478 -1.27 3.72 -16.44
CA THR A 478 -2.43 4.58 -16.26
C THR A 478 -3.12 4.89 -17.58
N ALA A 479 -4.42 5.16 -17.53
CA ALA A 479 -5.16 5.69 -18.66
C ALA A 479 -6.22 6.71 -18.24
N THR A 480 -6.59 7.56 -19.19
CA THR A 480 -7.65 8.56 -19.04
C THR A 480 -8.64 8.40 -20.19
N ILE A 481 -9.92 8.23 -19.85
CA ILE A 481 -11.04 8.14 -20.78
C ILE A 481 -11.81 9.46 -20.73
N LYS A 482 -12.20 10.02 -21.88
CA LYS A 482 -13.01 11.24 -21.90
C LYS A 482 -14.48 10.88 -22.10
N LEU A 483 -15.29 11.01 -21.06
CA LEU A 483 -16.73 10.77 -21.09
C LEU A 483 -17.48 12.06 -21.42
N GLU A 484 -18.24 12.05 -22.51
CA GLU A 484 -19.26 13.07 -22.77
C GLU A 484 -20.49 12.78 -21.90
N THR A 485 -20.86 13.74 -21.05
CA THR A 485 -22.07 13.67 -20.23
C THR A 485 -22.99 14.83 -20.55
N THR A 486 -24.25 14.76 -20.09
CA THR A 486 -25.16 15.92 -20.14
C THR A 486 -24.64 17.13 -19.38
N ALA A 487 -23.71 16.93 -18.43
CA ALA A 487 -23.03 17.99 -17.68
C ALA A 487 -21.70 18.43 -18.33
N GLY A 488 -21.42 18.00 -19.56
CA GLY A 488 -20.19 18.26 -20.30
C GLY A 488 -19.19 17.11 -20.27
N ARG A 489 -18.04 17.33 -20.91
CA ARG A 489 -16.94 16.37 -20.99
C ARG A 489 -16.25 16.20 -19.64
N ARG A 490 -15.99 14.95 -19.25
CA ARG A 490 -15.31 14.58 -18.00
C ARG A 490 -14.21 13.57 -18.30
N ASP A 491 -13.09 13.70 -17.60
CA ASP A 491 -12.02 12.71 -17.67
C ASP A 491 -12.22 11.66 -16.57
N ILE A 492 -12.13 10.38 -16.93
CA ILE A 492 -12.17 9.24 -16.01
C ILE A 492 -10.80 8.58 -16.01
N HIS A 493 -10.18 8.53 -14.85
CA HIS A 493 -8.83 8.05 -14.67
C HIS A 493 -8.83 6.59 -14.20
N PHE A 494 -7.95 5.79 -14.80
CA PHE A 494 -7.78 4.37 -14.50
C PHE A 494 -6.32 4.06 -14.23
N LEU A 495 -6.10 3.14 -13.30
CA LEU A 495 -4.82 2.51 -13.03
C LEU A 495 -4.91 1.04 -13.43
N TYR A 496 -3.98 0.57 -14.23
CA TYR A 496 -3.89 -0.85 -14.54
C TYR A 496 -3.10 -1.52 -13.44
N ILE A 497 -3.73 -2.44 -12.71
CA ILE A 497 -3.07 -3.18 -11.64
C ILE A 497 -2.95 -4.65 -11.99
N ARG A 498 -1.90 -5.31 -11.51
CA ARG A 498 -1.65 -6.74 -11.71
C ARG A 498 -1.85 -7.50 -10.41
N ASN A 499 -2.63 -8.58 -10.49
CA ASN A 499 -2.89 -9.47 -9.37
C ASN A 499 -1.90 -10.66 -9.38
N PRO A 500 -1.06 -10.84 -8.34
CA PRO A 500 -0.09 -11.93 -8.28
C PRO A 500 -0.69 -13.35 -8.22
N TRP A 501 -2.00 -13.52 -7.94
CA TRP A 501 -2.65 -14.83 -8.07
C TRP A 501 -2.89 -15.25 -9.50
N ASN A 502 -3.08 -14.29 -10.42
CA ASN A 502 -3.43 -14.55 -11.82
C ASN A 502 -4.67 -15.48 -11.99
N ASP A 503 -5.57 -15.53 -11.01
CA ASP A 503 -6.77 -16.38 -11.06
C ASP A 503 -8.04 -15.58 -11.38
N TYR A 504 -8.06 -14.28 -11.10
CA TYR A 504 -9.24 -13.43 -11.31
C TYR A 504 -8.84 -11.98 -11.57
N VAL A 505 -9.78 -11.24 -12.18
CA VAL A 505 -9.68 -9.79 -12.36
C VAL A 505 -10.94 -9.07 -11.94
N ARG A 506 -10.86 -7.74 -11.88
CA ARG A 506 -12.01 -6.86 -11.82
C ARG A 506 -12.40 -6.38 -13.22
N ARG A 507 -13.69 -6.44 -13.52
CA ARG A 507 -14.33 -5.79 -14.67
C ARG A 507 -15.25 -4.68 -14.20
N TYR A 508 -15.35 -3.58 -14.93
CA TYR A 508 -16.39 -2.59 -14.70
C TYR A 508 -17.59 -2.83 -15.60
N VAL A 509 -18.79 -2.68 -15.05
CA VAL A 509 -20.04 -2.62 -15.81
C VAL A 509 -20.74 -1.30 -15.50
N PRO A 510 -21.40 -0.66 -16.48
CA PRO A 510 -22.31 0.43 -16.22
C PRO A 510 -23.41 -0.05 -15.28
N LYS A 511 -23.71 0.77 -14.28
CA LYS A 511 -24.91 0.64 -13.46
C LYS A 511 -25.94 1.61 -14.02
N THR A 512 -27.17 1.13 -14.20
CA THR A 512 -28.30 1.90 -14.74
C THR A 512 -28.35 3.30 -14.14
N VAL A 513 -28.64 4.27 -15.00
CA VAL A 513 -28.72 5.70 -14.74
C VAL A 513 -29.39 5.98 -13.38
N GLU A 514 -28.61 6.45 -12.42
CA GLU A 514 -29.16 7.01 -11.20
C GLU A 514 -29.37 8.51 -11.41
N THR A 515 -30.57 9.00 -11.15
CA THR A 515 -30.86 10.44 -11.15
C THR A 515 -30.18 11.07 -9.93
N ALA A 516 -28.99 11.63 -10.12
CA ALA A 516 -28.28 12.38 -9.09
C ALA A 516 -28.54 13.88 -9.30
N GLY A 517 -29.47 14.45 -8.53
CA GLY A 517 -29.79 15.88 -8.63
C GLY A 517 -30.45 16.28 -9.96
N GLY A 518 -31.24 15.39 -10.56
CA GLY A 518 -31.91 15.62 -11.85
C GLY A 518 -31.06 15.27 -13.07
N LEU A 519 -29.75 15.05 -12.91
CA LEU A 519 -28.86 14.60 -13.98
C LEU A 519 -28.81 13.07 -14.04
N GLN A 520 -28.97 12.55 -15.26
CA GLN A 520 -28.74 11.15 -15.57
C GLN A 520 -27.23 10.88 -15.56
N VAL A 521 -26.75 10.16 -14.54
CA VAL A 521 -25.33 9.82 -14.42
C VAL A 521 -25.15 8.32 -14.53
N VAL A 522 -24.33 7.89 -15.49
CA VAL A 522 -23.89 6.49 -15.61
C VAL A 522 -22.76 6.28 -14.60
N SER A 523 -23.00 5.45 -13.60
CA SER A 523 -21.96 5.07 -12.63
C SER A 523 -21.38 3.71 -13.00
N LEU A 524 -20.12 3.45 -12.60
CA LEU A 524 -19.49 2.16 -12.84
C LEU A 524 -19.63 1.26 -11.60
N SER A 525 -19.83 -0.04 -11.81
CA SER A 525 -19.78 -1.06 -10.75
C SER A 525 -18.75 -2.13 -11.09
N GLY A 526 -17.88 -2.43 -10.13
CA GLY A 526 -16.92 -3.52 -10.25
C GLY A 526 -17.63 -4.86 -10.12
N LYS A 527 -17.28 -5.82 -10.98
CA LYS A 527 -17.64 -7.23 -10.94
C LYS A 527 -16.37 -8.06 -11.00
N MET A 528 -16.36 -9.18 -10.28
CA MET A 528 -15.27 -10.16 -10.40
C MET A 528 -15.47 -10.98 -11.67
N VAL A 529 -14.37 -11.31 -12.34
CA VAL A 529 -14.35 -12.32 -13.39
C VAL A 529 -13.40 -13.43 -12.96
N GLU A 530 -13.95 -14.63 -12.74
CA GLU A 530 -13.23 -15.80 -12.19
C GLU A 530 -12.50 -16.61 -13.27
N GLN A 531 -12.94 -16.52 -14.53
CA GLN A 531 -12.33 -17.28 -15.62
C GLN A 531 -11.63 -16.31 -16.56
N LEU A 532 -10.31 -16.20 -16.45
CA LEU A 532 -9.51 -15.32 -17.32
C LEU A 532 -9.75 -15.58 -18.80
N ALA A 533 -9.87 -16.86 -19.18
CA ALA A 533 -10.15 -17.29 -20.56
C ALA A 533 -11.53 -16.83 -21.10
N SER A 534 -12.44 -16.41 -20.22
CA SER A 534 -13.76 -15.85 -20.58
C SER A 534 -13.76 -14.33 -20.72
N ILE A 535 -12.66 -13.68 -20.34
CA ILE A 535 -12.49 -12.25 -20.55
C ILE A 535 -12.19 -12.13 -22.05
N PRO A 536 -12.92 -11.28 -22.80
CA PRO A 536 -12.49 -10.95 -24.15
C PRO A 536 -11.03 -10.47 -24.11
N ASP A 537 -10.27 -10.68 -25.18
CA ASP A 537 -8.87 -10.23 -25.28
C ASP A 537 -8.70 -8.77 -24.84
N ASN A 538 -9.77 -7.96 -24.93
CA ASN A 538 -9.90 -6.72 -24.20
C ASN A 538 -11.14 -6.65 -23.25
N PRO A 539 -10.96 -6.59 -21.92
CA PRO A 539 -12.05 -6.38 -20.95
C PRO A 539 -12.85 -5.08 -21.14
N LEU A 540 -12.35 -4.12 -21.93
CA LEU A 540 -13.02 -2.86 -22.26
C LEU A 540 -14.00 -2.98 -23.43
N ASP A 541 -13.97 -4.06 -24.21
CA ASP A 541 -14.91 -4.31 -25.32
C ASP A 541 -16.37 -4.37 -24.83
N ILE A 542 -16.58 -4.76 -23.57
CA ILE A 542 -17.92 -4.76 -22.95
C ILE A 542 -18.36 -3.34 -22.60
N LEU A 543 -17.45 -2.48 -22.13
CA LEU A 543 -17.75 -1.06 -21.96
C LEU A 543 -18.07 -0.42 -23.32
N LYS A 544 -17.38 -0.82 -24.40
CA LYS A 544 -17.66 -0.40 -25.79
C LYS A 544 -19.09 -0.67 -26.23
N ALA A 545 -19.59 -1.89 -25.95
CA ALA A 545 -20.91 -2.32 -26.39
C ALA A 545 -22.04 -1.66 -25.58
N GLU A 546 -21.78 -1.37 -24.30
CA GLU A 546 -22.78 -0.83 -23.37
C GLU A 546 -22.76 0.71 -23.25
N SER A 547 -21.73 1.39 -23.78
CA SER A 547 -21.61 2.86 -23.75
C SER A 547 -21.77 3.47 -25.15
N LEU A 548 -23.01 3.82 -25.49
CA LEU A 548 -23.31 4.67 -26.65
C LEU A 548 -22.56 6.01 -26.50
N GLY A 549 -21.49 6.23 -27.27
CA GLY A 549 -20.76 7.51 -27.34
C GLY A 549 -19.27 7.48 -26.98
N LEU A 550 -18.70 6.35 -26.56
CA LEU A 550 -17.29 6.24 -26.14
C LEU A 550 -16.37 5.47 -27.11
N GLN A 551 -16.85 5.17 -28.32
CA GLN A 551 -16.20 4.18 -29.20
C GLN A 551 -14.73 4.48 -29.53
N ASP A 552 -14.34 5.75 -29.70
CA ASP A 552 -12.97 6.12 -30.07
C ASP A 552 -12.00 6.15 -28.88
N ASP A 553 -12.48 6.53 -27.69
CA ASP A 553 -11.67 6.47 -26.47
C ASP A 553 -11.50 5.03 -25.99
N VAL A 554 -12.48 4.15 -26.26
CA VAL A 554 -12.37 2.70 -26.02
C VAL A 554 -11.37 2.05 -26.98
N LYS A 555 -11.36 2.41 -28.27
CA LYS A 555 -10.31 1.99 -29.23
C LYS A 555 -8.90 2.41 -28.82
N ARG A 556 -8.75 3.59 -28.19
CA ARG A 556 -7.45 4.05 -27.71
C ARG A 556 -6.97 3.23 -26.50
N LEU A 557 -7.88 2.76 -25.65
CA LEU A 557 -7.54 1.83 -24.57
C LEU A 557 -7.34 0.40 -25.07
N GLU A 558 -8.06 -0.03 -26.11
CA GLU A 558 -7.77 -1.27 -26.86
C GLU A 558 -6.31 -1.29 -27.28
N ALA A 559 -5.78 -0.20 -27.83
CA ALA A 559 -4.37 -0.12 -28.20
C ALA A 559 -3.40 -0.27 -27.01
N VAL A 560 -3.75 0.24 -25.82
CA VAL A 560 -2.91 0.14 -24.60
C VAL A 560 -2.99 -1.26 -23.97
N VAL A 561 -4.18 -1.88 -23.96
CA VAL A 561 -4.41 -3.22 -23.44
C VAL A 561 -3.85 -4.29 -24.39
N SER A 562 -3.99 -4.11 -25.70
CA SER A 562 -3.48 -5.05 -26.72
C SER A 562 -1.97 -4.95 -26.95
N GLN A 563 -1.31 -3.90 -26.46
CA GLN A 563 0.16 -3.80 -26.50
C GLN A 563 0.86 -4.72 -25.48
N ASP A 564 0.13 -5.34 -24.55
CA ASP A 564 0.65 -6.36 -23.63
C ASP A 564 0.15 -7.77 -24.05
N ALA A 565 0.18 -8.02 -25.37
CA ALA A 565 -0.16 -9.29 -26.03
C ALA A 565 0.71 -10.49 -25.58
N ASP A 566 1.69 -10.26 -24.69
CA ASP A 566 2.50 -11.28 -24.02
C ASP A 566 1.77 -11.93 -22.83
N GLY A 567 0.48 -11.61 -22.65
CA GLY A 567 -0.48 -12.62 -22.22
C GLY A 567 -0.79 -12.68 -20.74
N ARG A 568 -1.00 -11.55 -20.03
CA ARG A 568 -1.53 -11.58 -18.63
C ARG A 568 -2.42 -10.47 -18.11
N ALA A 569 -3.16 -10.88 -17.06
CA ALA A 569 -4.21 -10.19 -16.32
C ALA A 569 -3.74 -8.97 -15.51
N PHE A 570 -3.40 -7.88 -16.19
CA PHE A 570 -3.67 -6.56 -15.60
C PHE A 570 -5.15 -6.23 -15.79
N PHE A 571 -5.70 -5.43 -14.89
CA PHE A 571 -7.06 -4.94 -15.03
C PHE A 571 -7.18 -3.51 -14.56
N PRO A 572 -8.07 -2.73 -15.19
CA PRO A 572 -8.27 -1.35 -14.82
C PRO A 572 -8.94 -1.27 -13.44
N ILE A 573 -8.43 -0.38 -12.60
CA ILE A 573 -9.08 0.15 -11.40
C ILE A 573 -9.34 1.63 -11.65
N GLU A 574 -10.60 2.03 -11.56
CA GLU A 574 -10.99 3.43 -11.64
C GLU A 574 -10.48 4.18 -10.40
N LEU A 575 -10.01 5.42 -10.57
CA LEU A 575 -9.28 6.17 -9.55
C LEU A 575 -10.03 6.32 -8.21
N SER A 576 -11.36 6.47 -8.22
CA SER A 576 -12.13 6.52 -6.96
C SER A 576 -12.09 5.19 -6.19
N ASP A 577 -11.94 4.06 -6.89
CA ASP A 577 -11.74 2.78 -6.22
C ASP A 577 -10.36 2.63 -5.59
N LEU A 578 -9.34 3.30 -6.14
CA LEU A 578 -8.01 3.30 -5.57
C LEU A 578 -8.05 3.90 -4.15
N THR A 579 -8.54 5.12 -3.97
CA THR A 579 -8.58 5.75 -2.65
C THR A 579 -9.60 5.15 -1.70
N LYS A 580 -10.63 4.51 -2.25
CA LYS A 580 -11.61 3.77 -1.46
C LYS A 580 -11.04 2.50 -0.85
N PHE A 581 -10.37 1.67 -1.65
CA PHE A 581 -9.98 0.32 -1.25
C PHE A 581 -8.51 0.17 -0.89
N PHE A 582 -7.66 1.14 -1.24
CA PHE A 582 -6.21 1.08 -1.03
C PHE A 582 -5.78 2.13 -0.01
N ASP A 583 -4.85 1.75 0.86
CA ASP A 583 -4.28 2.59 1.92
C ASP A 583 -2.76 2.74 1.79
N GLN A 584 -2.11 1.87 1.02
CA GLN A 584 -0.69 1.91 0.74
C GLN A 584 -0.47 2.11 -0.76
N ILE A 585 0.03 3.28 -1.15
CA ILE A 585 0.41 3.60 -2.52
C ILE A 585 1.84 4.10 -2.46
N ALA A 586 2.71 3.52 -3.28
CA ALA A 586 4.12 3.86 -3.28
C ALA A 586 4.70 3.82 -4.69
N MET A 587 5.70 4.66 -4.91
CA MET A 587 6.53 4.68 -6.11
C MET A 587 7.97 4.30 -5.71
N CYS A 588 8.66 3.56 -6.55
CA CYS A 588 10.03 3.11 -6.32
C CYS A 588 10.93 3.60 -7.46
N SER A 589 12.09 4.15 -7.12
CA SER A 589 13.12 4.58 -8.09
C SER A 589 14.01 3.44 -8.55
#